data_AF-A0A4U0VAD7-F1
#
_entry.id   AF-A0A4U0VAD7-F1
#
_cell.length_a   1.000
_cell.length_b   1.000
_cell.length_c   1.000
_cell.angle_alpha   90.00
_cell.angle_beta   90.00
_cell.angle_gamma   90.00
#
_symmetry.space_group_name_H-M   'P 1'
#
loop_
_entity.id
_entity.type
_entity.pdbx_description
1 polymer ?
#
loop_
_entity_poly.entity_id
_entity_poly.type
_entity_poly.pdbx_seq_one_letter_code
_entity_poly.pdbx_strand_id
1 'polypeptide(L)'
;MEISREPLNLSQHYPLDFSNINAYTSAFFERANVWYAVVNPYAWMQYYRSAAAQSFRAGAESCVVLLVLALGEAAFSGVSISRLPHGQTPPGMSFFAAAWNILPNVMIQNSVPCAQCHILAAAYLMYIVRPLEAWNMLCNASIKQQLLLSSPHTIPPQLKELTERVYWNTLMMESDLLAELDLPHSGIAQFEESMRLPRSFPFDVSSSPGEDPPGSDDLWYFLAEIALRRLLNRVSHLIYSVAHKRSATFSIASLEPVAAELDFQLSQWYEGLPTPVKFPRERLQARDQIQTVLRLRYFACRTIIFRPYIQAVLSDESLATEPGVQDACRKCLEACVRQLEYITAHHEGHLPYLWQGALSIMSQALLLMAATLSAPLSALLPPAHQMDVIIAETVAEVERMGHLAPSLRLCAEILREAEQRRQMLIKRPQR
;
A
#
# COMPACT_ATOMS: atom_id res chain seq x y z
N MET A 1 9.39 -8.15 16.81
CA MET A 1 10.30 -7.03 16.48
C MET A 1 9.54 -5.72 16.30
N GLU A 2 8.44 -5.68 15.52
CA GLU A 2 7.62 -4.46 15.46
C GLU A 2 6.95 -4.13 16.80
N ILE A 3 6.52 -5.14 17.56
CA ILE A 3 5.94 -4.97 18.92
C ILE A 3 6.92 -4.31 19.90
N SER A 4 8.23 -4.52 19.72
CA SER A 4 9.28 -3.99 20.61
C SER A 4 9.83 -2.64 20.14
N ARG A 5 9.20 -2.00 19.15
CA ARG A 5 9.61 -0.70 18.63
C ARG A 5 9.35 0.40 19.67
N GLU A 6 10.22 1.40 19.69
CA GLU A 6 10.02 2.58 20.54
C GLU A 6 8.70 3.29 20.18
N PRO A 7 7.86 3.63 21.18
CA PRO A 7 6.62 4.36 20.95
C PRO A 7 6.86 5.72 20.28
N LEU A 8 5.87 6.21 19.53
CA LEU A 8 5.91 7.58 19.02
C LEU A 8 5.88 8.57 20.19
N ASN A 9 6.87 9.48 20.23
CA ASN A 9 6.89 10.55 21.21
C ASN A 9 5.94 11.69 20.78
N LEU A 10 4.68 11.56 21.21
CA LEU A 10 3.61 12.53 20.97
C LEU A 10 3.39 13.47 22.17
N SER A 11 4.14 13.30 23.27
CA SER A 11 4.09 14.17 24.44
C SER A 11 4.98 15.42 24.30
N GLN A 12 5.90 15.41 23.34
CA GLN A 12 6.67 16.59 22.98
C GLN A 12 5.74 17.71 22.49
N HIS A 13 5.99 18.94 22.98
CA HIS A 13 5.25 20.10 22.50
C HIS A 13 5.74 20.48 21.10
N TYR A 14 4.90 20.24 20.09
CA TYR A 14 5.12 20.70 18.74
C TYR A 14 4.30 21.98 18.50
N PRO A 15 4.93 23.12 18.19
CA PRO A 15 4.17 24.33 17.84
C PRO A 15 3.39 24.09 16.54
N LEU A 16 2.12 24.48 16.52
CA LEU A 16 1.30 24.43 15.32
C LEU A 16 1.53 25.69 14.50
N ASP A 17 1.93 25.52 13.24
CA ASP A 17 2.08 26.60 12.28
C ASP A 17 1.06 26.47 11.15
N PHE A 18 0.09 27.38 11.12
CA PHE A 18 -0.96 27.42 10.10
C PHE A 18 -0.63 28.36 8.94
N SER A 19 0.58 28.90 8.84
CA SER A 19 0.99 29.85 7.79
C SER A 19 0.80 29.28 6.37
N ASN A 20 1.09 28.00 6.17
CA ASN A 20 1.04 27.30 4.88
C ASN A 20 -0.23 26.45 4.69
N ILE A 21 -1.30 26.73 5.42
CA ILE A 21 -2.49 25.87 5.45
C ILE A 21 -3.10 25.59 4.08
N ASN A 22 -3.16 26.61 3.21
CA ASN A 22 -3.71 26.47 1.86
C ASN A 22 -2.82 25.56 1.00
N ALA A 23 -1.50 25.72 1.11
CA ALA A 23 -0.54 24.90 0.38
C ALA A 23 -0.61 23.43 0.81
N TYR A 24 -0.68 23.16 2.12
CA TYR A 24 -0.82 21.80 2.64
C TYR A 24 -2.16 21.18 2.26
N THR A 25 -3.24 21.96 2.28
CA THR A 25 -4.56 21.51 1.83
C THR A 25 -4.54 21.12 0.36
N SER A 26 -4.02 21.98 -0.53
CA SER A 26 -3.92 21.67 -1.96
C SER A 26 -3.04 20.45 -2.21
N ALA A 27 -1.89 20.35 -1.54
CA ALA A 27 -1.01 19.19 -1.66
C ALA A 27 -1.67 17.89 -1.16
N PHE A 28 -2.47 17.96 -0.09
CA PHE A 28 -3.25 16.82 0.38
C PHE A 28 -4.22 16.34 -0.70
N PHE A 29 -5.05 17.23 -1.28
CA PHE A 29 -6.03 16.81 -2.27
C PHE A 29 -5.38 16.31 -3.58
N GLU A 30 -4.28 16.93 -4.01
CA GLU A 30 -3.57 16.55 -5.23
C GLU A 30 -2.81 15.21 -5.06
N ARG A 31 -2.19 14.97 -3.89
CA ARG A 31 -1.18 13.90 -3.76
C ARG A 31 -1.41 12.90 -2.64
N ALA A 32 -2.32 13.16 -1.70
CA ALA A 32 -2.64 12.23 -0.62
C ALA A 32 -4.06 11.66 -0.73
N ASN A 33 -5.06 12.53 -0.95
CA ASN A 33 -6.46 12.12 -1.04
C ASN A 33 -6.74 11.25 -2.28
N VAL A 34 -5.87 11.26 -3.30
CA VAL A 34 -5.98 10.33 -4.44
C VAL A 34 -5.89 8.86 -4.01
N TRP A 35 -5.13 8.55 -2.95
CA TRP A 35 -4.93 7.18 -2.45
C TRP A 35 -6.07 6.70 -1.57
N TYR A 36 -6.65 7.62 -0.78
CA TYR A 36 -7.62 7.29 0.26
C TYR A 36 -9.05 7.73 -0.11
N ALA A 37 -9.20 8.81 -0.85
CA ALA A 37 -10.48 9.37 -1.29
C ALA A 37 -11.52 9.61 -0.16
N VAL A 38 -11.08 9.75 1.09
CA VAL A 38 -11.97 9.83 2.26
C VAL A 38 -12.32 11.26 2.66
N VAL A 39 -11.81 12.29 1.99
CA VAL A 39 -12.18 13.69 2.27
C VAL A 39 -12.90 14.27 1.07
N ASN A 40 -14.10 14.81 1.29
CA ASN A 40 -14.90 15.45 0.26
C ASN A 40 -14.34 16.86 -0.04
N PRO A 41 -13.78 17.11 -1.24
CA PRO A 41 -13.24 18.43 -1.58
C PRO A 41 -14.32 19.53 -1.55
N TYR A 42 -15.57 19.18 -1.90
CA TYR A 42 -16.68 20.13 -1.94
C TYR A 42 -17.17 20.57 -0.56
N ALA A 43 -16.91 19.76 0.49
CA ALA A 43 -17.29 20.07 1.87
C ALA A 43 -16.11 20.58 2.71
N TRP A 44 -14.91 20.69 2.13
CA TRP A 44 -13.69 21.00 2.87
C TRP A 44 -13.78 22.29 3.69
N MET A 45 -14.32 23.35 3.08
CA MET A 45 -14.44 24.65 3.75
C MET A 45 -15.37 24.59 4.97
N GLN A 46 -16.39 23.72 4.93
CA GLN A 46 -17.25 23.48 6.09
C GLN A 46 -16.48 22.75 7.21
N TYR A 47 -15.72 21.71 6.88
CA TYR A 47 -14.83 21.03 7.85
C TYR A 47 -13.88 22.04 8.51
N TYR A 48 -13.23 22.87 7.70
CA TYR A 48 -12.29 23.87 8.18
C TYR A 48 -12.94 24.90 9.10
N ARG A 49 -14.08 25.49 8.71
CA ARG A 49 -14.82 26.47 9.53
C ARG A 49 -15.26 25.87 10.87
N SER A 50 -15.78 24.64 10.87
CA SER A 50 -16.19 23.93 12.09
C SER A 50 -15.00 23.65 13.02
N ALA A 51 -13.84 23.28 12.47
CA ALA A 51 -12.62 23.07 13.24
C ALA A 51 -12.07 24.38 13.82
N ALA A 52 -12.02 25.44 13.03
CA ALA A 52 -11.59 26.77 13.45
C ALA A 52 -12.46 27.33 14.59
N ALA A 53 -13.78 27.12 14.54
CA ALA A 53 -14.70 27.49 15.62
C ALA A 53 -14.36 26.80 16.97
N GLN A 54 -13.75 25.61 16.92
CA GLN A 54 -13.27 24.87 18.09
C GLN A 54 -11.76 25.06 18.35
N SER A 55 -11.13 26.03 17.68
CA SER A 55 -9.68 26.27 17.73
C SER A 55 -8.84 25.02 17.45
N PHE A 56 -9.36 24.08 16.64
CA PHE A 56 -8.74 22.80 16.32
C PHE A 56 -8.45 21.89 17.54
N ARG A 57 -9.21 22.02 18.64
CA ARG A 57 -8.92 21.30 19.90
C ARG A 57 -9.88 20.18 20.23
N ALA A 58 -11.04 20.13 19.58
CA ALA A 58 -12.09 19.15 19.88
C ALA A 58 -12.94 18.84 18.65
N GLY A 59 -13.65 17.71 18.70
CA GLY A 59 -14.55 17.27 17.63
C GLY A 59 -13.85 16.52 16.50
N ALA A 60 -14.63 15.72 15.77
CA ALA A 60 -14.13 14.95 14.65
C ALA A 60 -13.64 15.86 13.51
N GLU A 61 -14.28 16.99 13.28
CA GLU A 61 -13.92 17.96 12.25
C GLU A 61 -12.52 18.54 12.49
N SER A 62 -12.19 18.92 13.74
CA SER A 62 -10.83 19.35 14.09
C SER A 62 -9.81 18.26 13.87
N CYS A 63 -10.13 17.01 14.23
CA CYS A 63 -9.25 15.87 14.03
C CYS A 63 -9.01 15.61 12.53
N VAL A 64 -10.07 15.62 11.71
CA VAL A 64 -9.96 15.49 10.24
C VAL A 64 -9.08 16.59 9.67
N VAL A 65 -9.31 17.86 10.04
CA VAL A 65 -8.52 18.98 9.50
C VAL A 65 -7.05 18.85 9.87
N LEU A 66 -6.74 18.54 11.13
CA LEU A 66 -5.35 18.34 11.56
C LEU A 66 -4.69 17.17 10.82
N LEU A 67 -5.38 16.05 10.61
CA LEU A 67 -4.84 14.92 9.87
C LEU A 67 -4.66 15.22 8.37
N VAL A 68 -5.56 16.01 7.78
CA VAL A 68 -5.42 16.53 6.41
C VAL A 68 -4.19 17.42 6.30
N LEU A 69 -3.94 18.30 7.28
CA LEU A 69 -2.74 19.13 7.29
C LEU A 69 -1.46 18.31 7.53
N ALA A 70 -1.51 17.27 8.35
CA ALA A 70 -0.37 16.38 8.56
C ALA A 70 0.04 15.65 7.27
N LEU A 71 -0.92 15.03 6.58
CA LEU A 71 -0.71 14.38 5.29
C LEU A 71 -0.40 15.39 4.18
N GLY A 72 -0.99 16.58 4.25
CA GLY A 72 -0.76 17.69 3.33
C GLY A 72 0.65 18.25 3.41
N GLU A 73 1.20 18.41 4.61
CA GLU A 73 2.59 18.81 4.82
C GLU A 73 3.56 17.73 4.33
N ALA A 74 3.26 16.46 4.58
CA ALA A 74 4.00 15.32 4.01
C ALA A 74 4.02 15.36 2.48
N ALA A 75 2.85 15.49 1.85
CA ALA A 75 2.71 15.63 0.41
C ALA A 75 3.42 16.87 -0.16
N PHE A 76 3.31 18.01 0.53
CA PHE A 76 3.92 19.28 0.13
C PHE A 76 5.44 19.25 0.18
N SER A 77 6.01 18.55 1.16
CA SER A 77 7.47 18.37 1.25
C SER A 77 8.04 17.71 -0.01
N GLY A 78 7.25 16.84 -0.66
CA GLY A 78 7.64 16.08 -1.86
C GLY A 78 8.75 15.07 -1.62
N VAL A 79 9.23 14.91 -0.38
CA VAL A 79 10.36 14.05 -0.03
C VAL A 79 9.82 12.81 0.68
N SER A 80 10.10 11.64 0.08
CA SER A 80 9.83 10.36 0.73
C SER A 80 10.54 10.28 2.09
N ILE A 81 9.86 9.75 3.11
CA ILE A 81 10.43 9.61 4.45
C ILE A 81 11.70 8.74 4.47
N SER A 82 11.89 7.86 3.47
CA SER A 82 13.13 7.08 3.30
C SER A 82 14.37 7.92 3.02
N ARG A 83 14.19 9.17 2.59
CA ARG A 83 15.26 10.13 2.31
C ARG A 83 15.44 11.17 3.41
N LEU A 84 14.60 11.16 4.45
CA LEU A 84 14.80 12.05 5.57
C LEU A 84 16.02 11.60 6.40
N PRO A 85 16.86 12.55 6.83
CA PRO A 85 17.94 12.24 7.75
C PRO A 85 17.42 11.61 9.05
N HIS A 86 18.20 10.68 9.60
CA HIS A 86 17.79 9.94 10.78
C HIS A 86 17.57 10.89 11.97
N GLY A 87 16.47 10.68 12.70
CA GLY A 87 16.13 11.49 13.87
C GLY A 87 15.49 12.84 13.55
N GLN A 88 15.32 13.21 12.28
CA GLN A 88 14.49 14.36 11.93
C GLN A 88 13.01 14.05 12.15
N THR A 89 12.28 15.07 12.60
CA THR A 89 10.84 15.00 12.75
C THR A 89 10.19 14.86 11.37
N PRO A 90 9.32 13.84 11.15
CA PRO A 90 8.61 13.71 9.89
C PRO A 90 7.72 14.93 9.60
N PRO A 91 7.63 15.39 8.34
CA PRO A 91 6.66 16.42 7.94
C PRO A 91 5.25 16.07 8.39
N GLY A 92 4.54 17.03 8.99
CA GLY A 92 3.18 16.86 9.49
C GLY A 92 3.06 16.36 10.93
N MET A 93 4.18 16.06 11.61
CA MET A 93 4.16 15.47 12.96
C MET A 93 3.49 16.38 13.99
N SER A 94 3.65 17.70 13.86
CA SER A 94 3.02 18.68 14.76
C SER A 94 1.49 18.60 14.70
N PHE A 95 0.93 18.56 13.49
CA PHE A 95 -0.51 18.40 13.28
C PHE A 95 -1.00 17.01 13.69
N PHE A 96 -0.25 15.95 13.39
CA PHE A 96 -0.61 14.60 13.83
C PHE A 96 -0.63 14.49 15.36
N ALA A 97 0.35 15.05 16.06
CA ALA A 97 0.38 15.09 17.52
C ALA A 97 -0.80 15.88 18.11
N ALA A 98 -1.20 16.98 17.47
CA ALA A 98 -2.41 17.71 17.85
C ALA A 98 -3.68 16.87 17.65
N ALA A 99 -3.81 16.17 16.51
CA ALA A 99 -4.93 15.27 16.24
C ALA A 99 -4.98 14.10 17.24
N TRP A 100 -3.82 13.60 17.66
CA TRP A 100 -3.69 12.54 18.66
C TRP A 100 -4.32 12.89 20.00
N ASN A 101 -4.30 14.16 20.40
CA ASN A 101 -4.97 14.61 21.63
C ASN A 101 -6.51 14.56 21.54
N ILE A 102 -7.06 14.53 20.32
CA ILE A 102 -8.51 14.48 20.06
C ILE A 102 -8.98 13.03 19.89
N LEU A 103 -8.13 12.15 19.33
CA LEU A 103 -8.46 10.76 19.00
C LEU A 103 -9.11 9.96 20.15
N PRO A 104 -8.71 10.07 21.44
CA PRO A 104 -9.38 9.36 22.52
C PRO A 104 -10.88 9.65 22.63
N ASN A 105 -11.30 10.90 22.39
CA ASN A 105 -12.72 11.27 22.41
C ASN A 105 -13.46 10.73 21.17
N VAL A 106 -12.77 10.67 20.03
CA VAL A 106 -13.28 10.11 18.77
C VAL A 106 -13.41 8.59 18.87
N MET A 107 -12.54 7.93 19.63
CA MET A 107 -12.52 6.48 19.83
C MET A 107 -13.80 5.95 20.47
N ILE A 108 -14.42 6.69 21.39
CA ILE A 108 -15.65 6.26 22.06
C ILE A 108 -16.94 6.61 21.30
N GLN A 109 -16.86 7.42 20.24
CA GLN A 109 -18.01 7.87 19.46
C GLN A 109 -18.21 7.07 18.17
N ASN A 110 -19.45 6.69 17.85
CA ASN A 110 -19.78 5.86 16.69
C ASN A 110 -20.46 6.69 15.59
N SER A 111 -19.66 7.50 14.90
CA SER A 111 -20.12 8.28 13.73
C SER A 111 -19.17 8.10 12.55
N VAL A 112 -19.67 8.40 11.35
CA VAL A 112 -18.89 8.29 10.11
C VAL A 112 -17.64 9.20 10.16
N PRO A 113 -17.71 10.49 10.58
CA PRO A 113 -16.51 11.32 10.74
C PRO A 113 -15.51 10.75 11.75
N CYS A 114 -15.98 10.06 12.80
CA CYS A 114 -15.07 9.40 13.74
C CYS A 114 -14.30 8.25 13.09
N ALA A 115 -14.95 7.45 12.25
CA ALA A 115 -14.27 6.41 11.47
C ALA A 115 -13.30 7.02 10.44
N GLN A 116 -13.67 8.12 9.79
CA GLN A 116 -12.82 8.89 8.88
C GLN A 116 -11.53 9.37 9.56
N CYS A 117 -11.61 9.88 10.80
CA CYS A 117 -10.43 10.26 11.59
C CYS A 117 -9.45 9.10 11.76
N HIS A 118 -9.94 7.89 12.05
CA HIS A 118 -9.09 6.73 12.25
C HIS A 118 -8.42 6.28 10.94
N ILE A 119 -9.11 6.40 9.80
CA ILE A 119 -8.49 6.12 8.48
C ILE A 119 -7.39 7.12 8.17
N LEU A 120 -7.63 8.42 8.35
CA LEU A 120 -6.60 9.43 8.10
C LEU A 120 -5.41 9.30 9.08
N ALA A 121 -5.67 8.92 10.33
CA ALA A 121 -4.62 8.63 11.30
C ALA A 121 -3.80 7.39 10.89
N ALA A 122 -4.47 6.32 10.45
CA ALA A 122 -3.81 5.13 9.91
C ALA A 122 -2.97 5.48 8.67
N ALA A 123 -3.48 6.32 7.77
CA ALA A 123 -2.76 6.79 6.58
C ALA A 123 -1.46 7.52 6.95
N TYR A 124 -1.51 8.44 7.91
CA TYR A 124 -0.31 9.15 8.37
C TYR A 124 0.69 8.19 9.05
N LEU A 125 0.21 7.25 9.86
CA LEU A 125 1.04 6.22 10.48
C LEU A 125 1.71 5.31 9.44
N MET A 126 1.01 4.94 8.36
CA MET A 126 1.59 4.19 7.25
C MET A 126 2.66 4.99 6.50
N TYR A 127 2.43 6.29 6.25
CA TYR A 127 3.43 7.19 5.68
C TYR A 127 4.71 7.21 6.51
N ILE A 128 4.60 7.32 7.85
CA ILE A 128 5.76 7.26 8.74
C ILE A 128 6.23 5.84 9.08
N VAL A 129 5.78 4.84 8.31
CA VAL A 129 6.20 3.43 8.38
C VAL A 129 5.94 2.85 9.78
N ARG A 130 4.74 3.04 10.33
CA ARG A 130 4.27 2.54 11.64
C ARG A 130 3.09 1.57 11.46
N PRO A 131 3.34 0.37 10.89
CA PRO A 131 2.26 -0.53 10.43
C PRO A 131 1.40 -1.09 11.57
N LEU A 132 1.97 -1.39 12.74
CA LEU A 132 1.20 -1.92 13.87
C LEU A 132 0.32 -0.84 14.53
N GLU A 133 0.85 0.38 14.67
CA GLU A 133 0.07 1.50 15.15
C GLU A 133 -1.05 1.86 14.16
N ALA A 134 -0.77 1.82 12.86
CA ALA A 134 -1.79 1.98 11.81
C ALA A 134 -2.86 0.89 11.91
N TRP A 135 -2.47 -0.36 12.11
CA TRP A 135 -3.41 -1.47 12.31
C TRP A 135 -4.36 -1.23 13.49
N ASN A 136 -3.85 -0.72 14.63
CA ASN A 136 -4.70 -0.36 15.78
C ASN A 136 -5.76 0.70 15.40
N MET A 137 -5.40 1.69 14.58
CA MET A 137 -6.37 2.68 14.08
C MET A 137 -7.39 2.04 13.14
N LEU A 138 -6.97 1.12 12.27
CA LEU A 138 -7.86 0.36 11.37
C LEU A 138 -8.85 -0.52 12.15
N CYS A 139 -8.44 -1.17 13.24
CA CYS A 139 -9.36 -1.92 14.11
C CYS A 139 -10.46 -1.02 14.68
N ASN A 140 -10.12 0.19 15.11
CA ASN A 140 -11.10 1.16 15.60
C ASN A 140 -12.03 1.65 14.48
N ALA A 141 -11.51 1.91 13.28
CA ALA A 141 -12.33 2.24 12.12
C ALA A 141 -13.30 1.09 11.78
N SER A 142 -12.80 -0.14 11.77
CA SER A 142 -13.56 -1.36 11.50
C SER A 142 -14.71 -1.55 12.47
N ILE A 143 -14.48 -1.50 13.78
CA ILE A 143 -15.54 -1.67 14.79
C ILE A 143 -16.66 -0.63 14.59
N LYS A 144 -16.29 0.64 14.33
CA LYS A 144 -17.27 1.70 14.04
C LYS A 144 -18.06 1.40 12.78
N GLN A 145 -17.38 0.98 11.70
CA GLN A 145 -18.03 0.61 10.45
C GLN A 145 -18.99 -0.56 10.66
N GLN A 146 -18.59 -1.61 11.35
CA GLN A 146 -19.46 -2.76 11.64
C GLN A 146 -20.73 -2.34 12.41
N LEU A 147 -20.62 -1.45 13.40
CA LEU A 147 -21.78 -0.90 14.11
C LEU A 147 -22.69 -0.07 13.19
N LEU A 148 -22.11 0.82 12.38
CA LEU A 148 -22.87 1.67 11.44
C LEU A 148 -23.57 0.83 10.36
N LEU A 149 -22.89 -0.17 9.81
CA LEU A 149 -23.40 -1.06 8.77
C LEU A 149 -24.43 -2.08 9.30
N SER A 150 -24.42 -2.36 10.60
CA SER A 150 -25.47 -3.14 11.25
C SER A 150 -26.78 -2.35 11.38
N SER A 151 -26.77 -1.03 11.21
CA SER A 151 -27.95 -0.17 11.28
C SER A 151 -27.89 0.96 10.23
N PRO A 152 -27.87 0.61 8.93
CA PRO A 152 -27.55 1.55 7.86
C PRO A 152 -28.58 2.69 7.71
N HIS A 153 -29.81 2.49 8.21
CA HIS A 153 -30.87 3.51 8.23
C HIS A 153 -30.54 4.70 9.14
N THR A 154 -29.62 4.53 10.09
CA THR A 154 -29.18 5.60 11.00
C THR A 154 -28.14 6.53 10.35
N ILE A 155 -27.57 6.14 9.21
CA ILE A 155 -26.55 6.91 8.51
C ILE A 155 -27.23 8.03 7.71
N PRO A 156 -26.91 9.32 7.98
CA PRO A 156 -27.44 10.43 7.21
C PRO A 156 -27.14 10.26 5.71
N PRO A 157 -28.10 10.57 4.81
CA PRO A 157 -27.90 10.40 3.36
C PRO A 157 -26.64 11.06 2.82
N GLN A 158 -26.26 12.22 3.36
CA GLN A 158 -25.07 12.99 2.97
C GLN A 158 -23.76 12.28 3.32
N LEU A 159 -23.78 11.37 4.30
CA LEU A 159 -22.60 10.63 4.78
C LEU A 159 -22.47 9.24 4.17
N LYS A 160 -23.46 8.76 3.40
CA LYS A 160 -23.45 7.40 2.84
C LYS A 160 -22.22 7.13 1.98
N GLU A 161 -21.88 8.04 1.09
CA GLU A 161 -20.68 7.91 0.25
C GLU A 161 -19.41 7.87 1.09
N LEU A 162 -19.30 8.73 2.12
CA LEU A 162 -18.16 8.72 3.03
C LEU A 162 -18.04 7.39 3.77
N THR A 163 -19.16 6.81 4.25
CA THR A 163 -19.16 5.50 4.92
C THR A 163 -18.54 4.44 4.04
N GLU A 164 -18.92 4.37 2.77
CA GLU A 164 -18.43 3.34 1.86
C GLU A 164 -16.96 3.54 1.50
N ARG A 165 -16.52 4.79 1.30
CA ARG A 165 -15.10 5.07 1.08
C ARG A 165 -14.26 4.71 2.30
N VAL A 166 -14.73 5.05 3.50
CA VAL A 166 -14.10 4.65 4.77
C VAL A 166 -14.05 3.12 4.89
N TYR A 167 -15.12 2.41 4.52
CA TYR A 167 -15.15 0.95 4.49
C TYR A 167 -14.06 0.39 3.56
N TRP A 168 -14.01 0.83 2.30
CA TRP A 168 -13.04 0.30 1.33
C TRP A 168 -11.61 0.61 1.72
N ASN A 169 -11.32 1.78 2.32
CA ASN A 169 -10.01 2.04 2.91
C ASN A 169 -9.68 1.07 4.03
N THR A 170 -10.63 0.86 4.95
CA THR A 170 -10.45 -0.06 6.07
C THR A 170 -10.08 -1.45 5.56
N LEU A 171 -10.87 -1.98 4.62
CA LEU A 171 -10.67 -3.30 4.05
C LEU A 171 -9.35 -3.42 3.28
N MET A 172 -9.02 -2.45 2.42
CA MET A 172 -7.80 -2.49 1.60
C MET A 172 -6.55 -2.41 2.46
N MET A 173 -6.48 -1.42 3.36
CA MET A 173 -5.31 -1.24 4.22
C MET A 173 -5.13 -2.42 5.19
N GLU A 174 -6.23 -2.94 5.75
CA GLU A 174 -6.15 -4.13 6.60
C GLU A 174 -5.67 -5.35 5.80
N SER A 175 -6.21 -5.59 4.61
CA SER A 175 -5.81 -6.70 3.75
C SER A 175 -4.34 -6.62 3.34
N ASP A 176 -3.81 -5.41 3.14
CA ASP A 176 -2.39 -5.19 2.86
C ASP A 176 -1.50 -5.55 4.06
N LEU A 177 -1.92 -5.20 5.28
CA LEU A 177 -1.17 -5.54 6.49
C LEU A 177 -1.24 -7.03 6.82
N LEU A 178 -2.41 -7.66 6.67
CA LEU A 178 -2.62 -9.09 6.94
C LEU A 178 -1.87 -10.00 5.95
N ALA A 179 -1.55 -9.50 4.75
CA ALA A 179 -0.75 -10.25 3.79
C ALA A 179 0.73 -10.37 4.22
N GLU A 180 1.21 -9.41 5.02
CA GLU A 180 2.62 -9.29 5.41
C GLU A 180 2.85 -9.64 6.90
N LEU A 181 1.82 -9.51 7.73
CA LEU A 181 1.87 -9.72 9.18
C LEU A 181 0.76 -10.68 9.60
N ASP A 182 1.08 -11.61 10.49
CA ASP A 182 0.12 -12.54 11.13
C ASP A 182 -0.74 -11.82 12.19
N LEU A 183 -1.48 -10.79 11.79
CA LEU A 183 -2.36 -10.02 12.66
C LEU A 183 -3.76 -10.64 12.70
N PRO A 184 -4.54 -10.42 13.78
CA PRO A 184 -5.92 -10.83 13.80
C PRO A 184 -6.77 -9.97 12.85
N HIS A 185 -7.75 -10.61 12.20
CA HIS A 185 -8.75 -9.91 11.39
C HIS A 185 -9.69 -9.10 12.29
N SER A 186 -10.02 -7.86 11.92
CA SER A 186 -11.00 -7.05 12.66
C SER A 186 -12.45 -7.48 12.40
N GLY A 187 -12.72 -8.21 11.32
CA GLY A 187 -14.05 -8.65 10.90
C GLY A 187 -14.68 -7.84 9.75
N ILE A 188 -14.02 -6.78 9.27
CA ILE A 188 -14.58 -5.89 8.24
C ILE A 188 -14.85 -6.59 6.90
N ALA A 189 -14.07 -7.62 6.57
CA ALA A 189 -14.20 -8.40 5.33
C ALA A 189 -15.56 -9.08 5.17
N GLN A 190 -16.28 -9.35 6.27
CA GLN A 190 -17.61 -10.00 6.23
C GLN A 190 -18.67 -9.14 5.52
N PHE A 191 -18.44 -7.83 5.39
CA PHE A 191 -19.39 -6.90 4.78
C PHE A 191 -19.10 -6.63 3.30
N GLU A 192 -18.08 -7.27 2.70
CA GLU A 192 -17.60 -6.93 1.34
C GLU A 192 -18.69 -7.13 0.29
N GLU A 193 -19.41 -8.26 0.36
CA GLU A 193 -20.47 -8.58 -0.61
C GLU A 193 -21.64 -7.61 -0.57
N SER A 194 -21.90 -7.01 0.59
CA SER A 194 -22.96 -6.02 0.79
C SER A 194 -22.56 -4.59 0.41
N MET A 195 -21.27 -4.34 0.21
CA MET A 195 -20.77 -2.99 0.04
C MET A 195 -20.78 -2.57 -1.43
N ARG A 196 -21.35 -1.39 -1.72
CA ARG A 196 -21.27 -0.82 -3.06
C ARG A 196 -19.89 -0.23 -3.34
N LEU A 197 -19.50 -0.20 -4.62
CA LEU A 197 -18.31 0.52 -5.03
C LEU A 197 -18.49 2.05 -4.83
N PRO A 198 -17.41 2.77 -4.45
CA PRO A 198 -17.40 4.21 -4.30
C PRO A 198 -17.87 4.96 -5.55
N ARG A 199 -18.51 6.10 -5.35
CA ARG A 199 -18.97 7.02 -6.41
C ARG A 199 -18.61 8.45 -6.05
N SER A 200 -18.76 9.37 -6.99
CA SER A 200 -18.50 10.78 -6.71
C SER A 200 -19.36 11.30 -5.54
N PHE A 201 -18.78 12.14 -4.70
CA PHE A 201 -19.52 12.84 -3.65
C PHE A 201 -20.63 13.69 -4.26
N PRO A 202 -21.78 13.83 -3.57
CA PRO A 202 -22.81 14.77 -3.98
C PRO A 202 -22.22 16.19 -4.06
N PHE A 203 -22.37 16.83 -5.23
CA PHE A 203 -21.97 18.22 -5.45
C PHE A 203 -23.20 19.06 -5.75
N ASP A 204 -23.47 20.04 -4.91
CA ASP A 204 -24.53 21.02 -5.13
C ASP A 204 -23.89 22.38 -5.47
N VAL A 205 -23.94 22.75 -6.75
CA VAL A 205 -23.41 24.00 -7.30
C VAL A 205 -23.99 25.23 -6.57
N SER A 206 -25.20 25.13 -6.01
CA SER A 206 -25.87 26.22 -5.30
C SER A 206 -25.36 26.45 -3.87
N SER A 207 -24.69 25.45 -3.29
CA SER A 207 -24.25 25.47 -1.88
C SER A 207 -22.92 26.17 -1.65
N SER A 208 -22.12 26.41 -2.71
CA SER A 208 -20.78 27.00 -2.62
C SER A 208 -20.50 28.00 -3.77
N PRO A 209 -21.27 29.10 -3.91
CA PRO A 209 -21.03 30.06 -4.99
C PRO A 209 -19.71 30.83 -4.75
N GLY A 210 -18.70 30.60 -5.60
CA GLY A 210 -17.50 31.43 -5.70
C GLY A 210 -16.22 30.92 -5.00
N GLU A 211 -16.22 29.72 -4.43
CA GLU A 211 -15.01 29.07 -3.90
C GLU A 211 -14.70 27.82 -4.76
N ASP A 212 -13.58 27.82 -5.47
CA ASP A 212 -13.12 26.64 -6.20
C ASP A 212 -12.71 25.54 -5.19
N PRO A 213 -13.13 24.28 -5.40
CA PRO A 213 -12.76 23.19 -4.50
C PRO A 213 -11.22 23.01 -4.50
N PRO A 214 -10.61 22.64 -3.37
CA PRO A 214 -9.16 22.51 -3.24
C PRO A 214 -8.56 21.33 -4.04
N GLY A 215 -9.40 20.48 -4.64
CA GLY A 215 -9.00 19.42 -5.56
C GLY A 215 -10.19 18.70 -6.19
N SER A 216 -9.92 17.67 -6.97
CA SER A 216 -10.94 16.87 -7.66
C SER A 216 -11.40 15.67 -6.84
N ASP A 217 -12.52 15.06 -7.26
CA ASP A 217 -13.07 13.83 -6.70
C ASP A 217 -12.93 12.64 -7.67
N ASP A 218 -11.76 12.54 -8.30
CA ASP A 218 -11.45 11.48 -9.26
C ASP A 218 -11.18 10.14 -8.53
N LEU A 219 -11.97 9.13 -8.85
CA LEU A 219 -11.92 7.81 -8.19
C LEU A 219 -11.17 6.75 -8.98
N TRP A 220 -10.50 7.11 -10.10
CA TRP A 220 -9.90 6.15 -11.01
C TRP A 220 -8.88 5.22 -10.34
N TYR A 221 -7.95 5.80 -9.58
CA TYR A 221 -6.99 5.04 -8.80
C TYR A 221 -7.69 4.15 -7.78
N PHE A 222 -8.57 4.75 -6.97
CA PHE A 222 -9.21 4.07 -5.85
C PHE A 222 -10.03 2.86 -6.30
N LEU A 223 -10.78 2.97 -7.40
CA LEU A 223 -11.54 1.87 -7.98
C LEU A 223 -10.64 0.80 -8.61
N ALA A 224 -9.57 1.19 -9.31
CA ALA A 224 -8.60 0.26 -9.86
C ALA A 224 -7.93 -0.57 -8.75
N GLU A 225 -7.57 0.08 -7.64
CA GLU A 225 -6.92 -0.56 -6.50
C GLU A 225 -7.87 -1.50 -5.75
N ILE A 226 -9.15 -1.13 -5.56
CA ILE A 226 -10.17 -2.04 -5.00
C ILE A 226 -10.27 -3.31 -5.85
N ALA A 227 -10.38 -3.17 -7.16
CA ALA A 227 -10.49 -4.32 -8.07
C ALA A 227 -9.25 -5.22 -8.02
N LEU A 228 -8.05 -4.62 -7.98
CA LEU A 228 -6.80 -5.38 -7.88
C LEU A 228 -6.64 -6.07 -6.53
N ARG A 229 -7.03 -5.42 -5.43
CA ARG A 229 -7.01 -5.99 -4.08
C ARG A 229 -7.92 -7.22 -3.97
N ARG A 230 -9.12 -7.16 -4.55
CA ARG A 230 -10.03 -8.33 -4.59
C ARG A 230 -9.41 -9.48 -5.38
N LEU A 231 -8.72 -9.19 -6.49
CA LEU A 231 -7.97 -10.20 -7.24
C LEU A 231 -6.83 -10.79 -6.41
N LEU A 232 -6.03 -9.97 -5.73
CA LEU A 232 -4.93 -10.43 -4.85
C LEU A 232 -5.43 -11.32 -3.72
N ASN A 233 -6.56 -10.98 -3.09
CA ASN A 233 -7.18 -11.82 -2.05
C ASN A 233 -7.59 -13.19 -2.63
N ARG A 234 -8.14 -13.22 -3.85
CA ARG A 234 -8.47 -14.48 -4.56
C ARG A 234 -7.22 -15.29 -4.89
N VAL A 235 -6.14 -14.65 -5.38
CA VAL A 235 -4.85 -15.31 -5.64
C VAL A 235 -4.34 -15.97 -4.35
N SER A 236 -4.34 -15.24 -3.23
CA SER A 236 -3.93 -15.77 -1.92
C SER A 236 -4.75 -16.99 -1.51
N HIS A 237 -6.08 -16.92 -1.61
CA HIS A 237 -6.96 -18.02 -1.24
C HIS A 237 -6.78 -19.26 -2.13
N LEU A 238 -6.69 -19.08 -3.45
CA LEU A 238 -6.63 -20.19 -4.41
C LEU A 238 -5.27 -20.86 -4.48
N ILE A 239 -4.18 -20.12 -4.33
CA ILE A 239 -2.81 -20.65 -4.48
C ILE A 239 -2.19 -21.01 -3.12
N TYR A 240 -2.41 -20.21 -2.08
CA TYR A 240 -1.63 -20.25 -0.84
C TYR A 240 -2.39 -20.74 0.39
N SER A 241 -3.68 -21.07 0.26
CA SER A 241 -4.47 -21.61 1.38
C SER A 241 -3.83 -22.88 1.97
N VAL A 242 -3.92 -23.03 3.29
CA VAL A 242 -3.31 -24.12 4.07
C VAL A 242 -3.71 -25.52 3.56
N ALA A 243 -4.88 -25.63 2.92
CA ALA A 243 -5.34 -26.85 2.25
C ALA A 243 -4.40 -27.31 1.12
N HIS A 244 -3.81 -26.37 0.37
CA HIS A 244 -2.87 -26.67 -0.73
C HIS A 244 -1.48 -27.07 -0.20
N LYS A 245 -1.00 -26.45 0.89
CA LYS A 245 0.32 -26.76 1.48
C LYS A 245 0.41 -28.11 2.19
N ARG A 246 -0.72 -28.66 2.67
CA ARG A 246 -0.78 -29.94 3.40
C ARG A 246 -1.09 -31.15 2.52
N SER A 247 -1.37 -30.94 1.24
CA SER A 247 -1.63 -32.04 0.32
C SER A 247 -0.32 -32.61 -0.22
N ALA A 248 -0.03 -33.87 0.13
CA ALA A 248 1.11 -34.63 -0.43
C ALA A 248 1.00 -34.84 -1.97
N THR A 249 -0.09 -34.38 -2.60
CA THR A 249 -0.41 -34.47 -4.02
C THR A 249 -0.45 -33.12 -4.75
N PHE A 250 0.04 -32.01 -4.16
CA PHE A 250 0.12 -30.75 -4.91
C PHE A 250 1.15 -30.87 -6.04
N SER A 251 0.66 -31.15 -7.24
CA SER A 251 1.44 -31.18 -8.47
C SER A 251 1.41 -29.80 -9.11
N ILE A 252 2.56 -29.34 -9.61
CA ILE A 252 2.67 -28.08 -10.35
C ILE A 252 1.72 -28.04 -11.56
N ALA A 253 1.38 -29.21 -12.12
CA ALA A 253 0.43 -29.35 -13.22
C ALA A 253 -1.01 -28.96 -12.82
N SER A 254 -1.43 -29.21 -11.58
CA SER A 254 -2.77 -28.80 -11.13
C SER A 254 -2.92 -27.30 -10.93
N LEU A 255 -1.79 -26.58 -10.79
CA LEU A 255 -1.79 -25.12 -10.62
C LEU A 255 -1.98 -24.39 -11.96
N GLU A 256 -1.61 -25.00 -13.09
CA GLU A 256 -1.63 -24.38 -14.42
C GLU A 256 -2.98 -23.74 -14.79
N PRO A 257 -4.14 -24.42 -14.73
CA PRO A 257 -5.41 -23.79 -15.08
C PRO A 257 -5.78 -22.63 -14.12
N VAL A 258 -5.42 -22.75 -12.84
CA VAL A 258 -5.68 -21.71 -11.83
C VAL A 258 -4.81 -20.48 -12.09
N ALA A 259 -3.51 -20.68 -12.33
CA ALA A 259 -2.57 -19.60 -12.64
C ALA A 259 -2.92 -18.90 -13.96
N ALA A 260 -3.30 -19.65 -15.00
CA ALA A 260 -3.73 -19.12 -16.28
C ALA A 260 -4.99 -18.23 -16.15
N GLU A 261 -5.99 -18.70 -15.39
CA GLU A 261 -7.21 -17.92 -15.15
C GLU A 261 -6.94 -16.64 -14.32
N LEU A 262 -6.05 -16.71 -13.33
CA LEU A 262 -5.68 -15.54 -12.54
C LEU A 262 -4.86 -14.51 -13.35
N ASP A 263 -3.92 -14.95 -14.20
CA ASP A 263 -3.17 -14.07 -15.11
C ASP A 263 -4.07 -13.45 -16.18
N PHE A 264 -5.08 -14.19 -16.66
CA PHE A 264 -6.11 -13.67 -17.55
C PHE A 264 -6.92 -12.56 -16.87
N GLN A 265 -7.42 -12.79 -15.65
CA GLN A 265 -8.15 -11.76 -14.88
C GLN A 265 -7.28 -10.53 -14.58
N LEU A 266 -6.00 -10.72 -14.26
CA LEU A 266 -5.05 -9.63 -14.08
C LEU A 266 -4.86 -8.82 -15.37
N SER A 267 -4.83 -9.50 -16.52
CA SER A 267 -4.76 -8.85 -17.83
C SER A 267 -6.06 -8.10 -18.15
N GLN A 268 -7.23 -8.66 -17.86
CA GLN A 268 -8.52 -7.98 -18.02
C GLN A 268 -8.63 -6.75 -17.13
N TRP A 269 -8.16 -6.85 -15.88
CA TRP A 269 -8.09 -5.70 -14.97
C TRP A 269 -7.26 -4.57 -15.59
N TYR A 270 -6.08 -4.88 -16.14
CA TYR A 270 -5.22 -3.90 -16.80
C TYR A 270 -5.88 -3.30 -18.05
N GLU A 271 -6.52 -4.13 -18.88
CA GLU A 271 -7.18 -3.63 -20.09
C GLU A 271 -8.38 -2.74 -19.78
N GLY A 272 -9.07 -2.99 -18.66
CA GLY A 272 -10.17 -2.18 -18.15
C GLY A 272 -9.76 -0.86 -17.49
N LEU A 273 -8.47 -0.59 -17.30
CA LEU A 273 -8.02 0.68 -16.72
C LEU A 273 -8.34 1.86 -17.66
N PRO A 274 -8.88 2.97 -17.13
CA PRO A 274 -9.13 4.16 -17.92
C PRO A 274 -7.82 4.85 -18.30
N THR A 275 -7.82 5.56 -19.43
CA THR A 275 -6.63 6.21 -20.01
C THR A 275 -5.81 7.06 -19.03
N PRO A 276 -6.40 7.84 -18.10
CA PRO A 276 -5.61 8.65 -17.15
C PRO A 276 -4.68 7.84 -16.24
N VAL A 277 -5.06 6.61 -15.88
CA VAL A 277 -4.30 5.78 -14.92
C VAL A 277 -3.67 4.53 -15.55
N LYS A 278 -3.90 4.30 -16.85
CA LYS A 278 -3.32 3.18 -17.58
C LYS A 278 -1.81 3.42 -17.80
N PHE A 279 -1.00 2.50 -17.31
CA PHE A 279 0.46 2.59 -17.31
C PHE A 279 1.09 1.73 -18.43
N PRO A 280 2.30 2.04 -18.92
CA PRO A 280 2.98 1.19 -19.89
C PRO A 280 3.46 -0.13 -19.27
N ARG A 281 3.20 -1.26 -19.94
CA ARG A 281 3.70 -2.59 -19.52
C ARG A 281 5.12 -2.86 -20.02
N GLU A 282 5.59 -2.15 -21.05
CA GLU A 282 6.94 -2.22 -21.58
C GLU A 282 7.95 -1.59 -20.61
N ARG A 283 9.25 -1.61 -20.94
CA ARG A 283 10.34 -1.02 -20.13
C ARG A 283 10.40 0.51 -20.21
N LEU A 284 9.24 1.17 -20.25
CA LEU A 284 9.09 2.63 -20.23
C LEU A 284 8.86 3.11 -18.80
N GLN A 285 9.22 4.36 -18.50
CA GLN A 285 8.88 4.96 -17.21
C GLN A 285 7.39 5.32 -17.16
N ALA A 286 6.77 5.17 -16.00
CA ALA A 286 5.41 5.63 -15.76
C ALA A 286 5.40 7.18 -15.71
N ARG A 287 4.27 7.78 -16.09
CA ARG A 287 4.17 9.25 -16.22
C ARG A 287 4.10 9.97 -14.88
N ASP A 288 3.42 9.37 -13.92
CA ASP A 288 3.09 9.97 -12.63
C ASP A 288 3.06 8.90 -11.52
N GLN A 289 2.84 9.36 -10.30
CA GLN A 289 2.79 8.52 -9.11
C GLN A 289 1.70 7.43 -9.18
N ILE A 290 0.54 7.74 -9.78
CA ILE A 290 -0.61 6.84 -9.86
C ILE A 290 -0.26 5.66 -10.77
N GLN A 291 0.23 5.96 -11.98
CA GLN A 291 0.68 4.95 -12.91
C GLN A 291 1.82 4.11 -12.33
N THR A 292 2.75 4.74 -11.62
CA THR A 292 3.87 4.06 -10.97
C THR A 292 3.37 3.04 -9.95
N VAL A 293 2.50 3.46 -9.03
CA VAL A 293 1.94 2.57 -7.99
C VAL A 293 1.14 1.44 -8.61
N LEU A 294 0.20 1.72 -9.52
CA LEU A 294 -0.61 0.67 -10.16
C LEU A 294 0.25 -0.33 -10.94
N ARG A 295 1.33 0.14 -11.58
CA ARG A 295 2.28 -0.73 -12.27
C ARG A 295 3.03 -1.64 -11.30
N LEU A 296 3.51 -1.11 -10.18
CA LEU A 296 4.17 -1.90 -9.14
C LEU A 296 3.21 -2.97 -8.60
N ARG A 297 1.96 -2.60 -8.30
CA ARG A 297 0.94 -3.52 -7.80
C ARG A 297 0.59 -4.61 -8.83
N TYR A 298 0.49 -4.26 -10.11
CA TYR A 298 0.25 -5.21 -11.20
C TYR A 298 1.33 -6.28 -11.27
N PHE A 299 2.60 -5.87 -11.33
CA PHE A 299 3.70 -6.83 -11.40
C PHE A 299 3.86 -7.60 -10.09
N ALA A 300 3.54 -7.01 -8.93
CA ALA A 300 3.56 -7.72 -7.66
C ALA A 300 2.52 -8.85 -7.66
N CYS A 301 1.31 -8.58 -8.13
CA CYS A 301 0.27 -9.60 -8.32
C CYS A 301 0.74 -10.70 -9.28
N ARG A 302 1.32 -10.34 -10.43
CA ARG A 302 1.84 -11.31 -11.40
C ARG A 302 2.94 -12.19 -10.81
N THR A 303 3.85 -11.61 -10.03
CA THR A 303 4.88 -12.37 -9.29
C THR A 303 4.23 -13.36 -8.34
N ILE A 304 3.24 -12.95 -7.54
CA ILE A 304 2.55 -13.81 -6.58
C ILE A 304 1.85 -14.98 -7.28
N ILE A 305 1.22 -14.75 -8.44
CA ILE A 305 0.56 -15.83 -9.22
C ILE A 305 1.56 -16.92 -9.63
N PHE A 306 2.74 -16.52 -10.14
CA PHE A 306 3.70 -17.46 -10.74
C PHE A 306 4.84 -17.90 -9.82
N ARG A 307 4.98 -17.32 -8.62
CA ARG A 307 6.02 -17.68 -7.65
C ARG A 307 6.09 -19.18 -7.30
N PRO A 308 4.98 -19.95 -7.21
CA PRO A 308 5.07 -21.38 -6.92
C PRO A 308 5.87 -22.18 -7.96
N TYR A 309 5.89 -21.74 -9.23
CA TYR A 309 6.66 -22.40 -10.29
C TYR A 309 8.16 -22.23 -10.08
N ILE A 310 8.60 -21.05 -9.62
CA ILE A 310 9.99 -20.80 -9.24
C ILE A 310 10.38 -21.72 -8.07
N GLN A 311 9.53 -21.83 -7.06
CA GLN A 311 9.78 -22.72 -5.93
C GLN A 311 9.86 -24.19 -6.36
N ALA A 312 9.02 -24.62 -7.30
CA ALA A 312 9.04 -25.97 -7.84
C ALA A 312 10.36 -26.27 -8.56
N VAL A 313 10.81 -25.39 -9.46
CA VAL A 313 12.09 -25.57 -10.17
C VAL A 313 13.30 -25.52 -9.24
N LEU A 314 13.29 -24.65 -8.22
CA LEU A 314 14.35 -24.62 -7.21
C LEU A 314 14.40 -25.89 -6.35
N SER A 315 13.30 -26.65 -6.27
CA SER A 315 13.22 -27.91 -5.53
C SER A 315 13.58 -29.12 -6.42
N ASP A 316 13.21 -29.07 -7.69
CA ASP A 316 13.49 -30.07 -8.71
C ASP A 316 13.74 -29.39 -10.06
N GLU A 317 15.02 -29.29 -10.45
CA GLU A 317 15.41 -28.62 -11.70
C GLU A 317 14.91 -29.34 -12.95
N SER A 318 14.54 -30.62 -12.88
CA SER A 318 14.01 -31.36 -14.04
C SER A 318 12.68 -30.79 -14.52
N LEU A 319 11.89 -30.17 -13.63
CA LEU A 319 10.62 -29.53 -13.99
C LEU A 319 10.80 -28.35 -14.94
N ALA A 320 12.02 -27.79 -15.05
CA ALA A 320 12.30 -26.71 -15.99
C ALA A 320 12.24 -27.15 -17.47
N THR A 321 12.25 -28.45 -17.77
CA THR A 321 12.08 -28.96 -19.13
C THR A 321 10.63 -28.91 -19.61
N GLU A 322 9.67 -28.81 -18.70
CA GLU A 322 8.25 -28.70 -19.02
C GLU A 322 7.94 -27.31 -19.59
N PRO A 323 7.42 -27.18 -20.82
CA PRO A 323 7.22 -25.88 -21.46
C PRO A 323 6.33 -24.92 -20.67
N GLY A 324 5.25 -25.43 -20.06
CA GLY A 324 4.33 -24.63 -19.24
C GLY A 324 4.98 -24.09 -17.97
N VAL A 325 5.84 -24.89 -17.31
CA VAL A 325 6.60 -24.46 -16.12
C VAL A 325 7.63 -23.42 -16.52
N GLN A 326 8.33 -23.60 -17.64
CA GLN A 326 9.31 -22.63 -18.14
C GLN A 326 8.66 -21.28 -18.48
N ASP A 327 7.50 -21.27 -19.14
CA ASP A 327 6.74 -20.05 -19.44
C ASP A 327 6.29 -19.34 -18.15
N ALA A 328 5.75 -20.08 -17.19
CA ALA A 328 5.36 -19.54 -15.89
C ALA A 328 6.56 -18.92 -15.14
N CYS A 329 7.71 -19.60 -15.14
CA CYS A 329 8.95 -19.07 -14.55
C CYS A 329 9.38 -17.78 -15.25
N ARG A 330 9.34 -17.73 -16.59
CA ARG A 330 9.65 -16.54 -17.37
C ARG A 330 8.75 -15.36 -16.98
N LYS A 331 7.43 -15.57 -16.88
CA LYS A 331 6.47 -14.55 -16.46
C LYS A 331 6.75 -14.03 -15.06
N CYS A 332 7.09 -14.92 -14.12
CA CYS A 332 7.44 -14.56 -12.74
C CYS A 332 8.71 -13.70 -12.69
N LEU A 333 9.79 -14.16 -13.34
CA LEU A 333 11.08 -13.48 -13.34
C LEU A 333 11.01 -12.14 -14.06
N GLU A 334 10.30 -12.07 -15.19
CA GLU A 334 10.04 -10.80 -15.89
C GLU A 334 9.36 -9.80 -14.94
N ALA A 335 8.29 -10.22 -14.25
CA ALA A 335 7.56 -9.36 -13.33
C ALA A 335 8.44 -8.86 -12.16
N CYS A 336 9.31 -9.71 -11.62
CA CYS A 336 10.28 -9.32 -10.59
C CYS A 336 11.29 -8.29 -11.13
N VAL A 337 11.86 -8.54 -12.31
CA VAL A 337 12.79 -7.62 -12.95
C VAL A 337 12.14 -6.27 -13.21
N ARG A 338 10.90 -6.23 -13.73
CA ARG A 338 10.20 -4.96 -14.02
C ARG A 338 9.97 -4.08 -12.79
N GLN A 339 9.85 -4.67 -11.61
CA GLN A 339 9.67 -3.92 -10.36
C GLN A 339 10.97 -3.41 -9.75
N LEU A 340 12.10 -4.04 -10.06
CA LEU A 340 13.40 -3.72 -9.50
C LEU A 340 14.29 -2.91 -10.45
N GLU A 341 14.04 -2.93 -11.77
CA GLU A 341 14.77 -2.15 -12.78
C GLU A 341 14.75 -0.62 -12.53
N TYR A 342 13.76 -0.10 -11.81
CA TYR A 342 13.64 1.32 -11.46
C TYR A 342 13.33 1.48 -9.97
N ILE A 343 14.24 1.06 -9.11
CA ILE A 343 13.99 0.94 -7.67
C ILE A 343 13.52 2.25 -7.01
N THR A 344 13.99 3.40 -7.50
CA THR A 344 13.60 4.72 -6.98
C THR A 344 12.13 5.06 -7.26
N ALA A 345 11.48 4.40 -8.23
CA ALA A 345 10.07 4.62 -8.55
C ALA A 345 9.15 4.25 -7.38
N HIS A 346 9.60 3.38 -6.46
CA HIS A 346 8.85 3.07 -5.24
C HIS A 346 8.71 4.27 -4.30
N HIS A 347 9.50 5.34 -4.50
CA HIS A 347 9.33 6.59 -3.77
C HIS A 347 8.06 7.34 -4.18
N GLU A 348 7.53 7.13 -5.37
CA GLU A 348 6.28 7.76 -5.80
C GLU A 348 5.08 7.31 -4.95
N GLY A 349 5.12 6.07 -4.44
CA GLY A 349 4.08 5.51 -3.56
C GLY A 349 4.33 5.75 -2.07
N HIS A 350 5.22 6.65 -1.67
CA HIS A 350 5.71 6.73 -0.28
C HIS A 350 4.65 7.04 0.79
N LEU A 351 3.53 7.69 0.44
CA LEU A 351 2.46 8.00 1.38
C LEU A 351 1.68 6.72 1.79
N PRO A 352 1.10 5.95 0.83
CA PRO A 352 0.39 4.71 1.17
C PRO A 352 1.24 3.42 1.18
N TYR A 353 2.32 3.34 0.39
CA TYR A 353 2.94 2.05 0.02
C TYR A 353 4.37 1.85 0.52
N LEU A 354 5.01 2.78 1.22
CA LEU A 354 6.46 2.68 1.44
C LEU A 354 6.88 1.40 2.18
N TRP A 355 6.20 1.07 3.29
CA TRP A 355 6.53 -0.11 4.10
C TRP A 355 6.29 -1.41 3.33
N GLN A 356 5.09 -1.56 2.74
CA GLN A 356 4.74 -2.75 1.97
C GLN A 356 5.58 -2.88 0.70
N GLY A 357 5.87 -1.76 0.03
CA GLY A 357 6.72 -1.70 -1.15
C GLY A 357 8.11 -2.25 -0.85
N ALA A 358 8.70 -1.90 0.30
CA ALA A 358 9.98 -2.44 0.74
C ALA A 358 9.95 -3.96 0.98
N LEU A 359 8.88 -4.50 1.55
CA LEU A 359 8.71 -5.95 1.71
C LEU A 359 8.55 -6.67 0.36
N SER A 360 7.78 -6.06 -0.55
CA SER A 360 7.62 -6.55 -1.92
C SER A 360 8.95 -6.57 -2.68
N ILE A 361 9.73 -5.48 -2.59
CA ILE A 361 11.08 -5.37 -3.14
C ILE A 361 11.98 -6.49 -2.60
N MET A 362 12.01 -6.69 -1.28
CA MET A 362 12.82 -7.71 -0.64
C MET A 362 12.46 -9.11 -1.16
N SER A 363 11.17 -9.43 -1.18
CA SER A 363 10.65 -10.72 -1.65
C SER A 363 11.11 -11.04 -3.07
N GLN A 364 11.05 -10.05 -3.96
CA GLN A 364 11.45 -10.19 -5.35
C GLN A 364 12.96 -10.25 -5.54
N ALA A 365 13.72 -9.47 -4.78
CA ALA A 365 15.18 -9.50 -4.81
C ALA A 365 15.69 -10.88 -4.40
N LEU A 366 15.16 -11.45 -3.32
CA LEU A 366 15.50 -12.82 -2.90
C LEU A 366 15.14 -13.86 -3.95
N LEU A 367 14.00 -13.71 -4.63
CA LEU A 367 13.58 -14.60 -5.70
C LEU A 367 14.54 -14.52 -6.91
N LEU A 368 14.94 -13.31 -7.31
CA LEU A 368 15.93 -13.12 -8.38
C LEU A 368 17.30 -13.65 -7.98
N MET A 369 17.77 -13.41 -6.76
CA MET A 369 19.02 -13.96 -6.24
C MET A 369 19.02 -15.49 -6.32
N ALA A 370 17.94 -16.15 -5.88
CA ALA A 370 17.81 -17.60 -5.99
C ALA A 370 17.80 -18.08 -7.46
N ALA A 371 17.08 -17.37 -8.34
CA ALA A 371 17.05 -17.69 -9.77
C ALA A 371 18.42 -17.57 -10.45
N THR A 372 19.28 -16.63 -10.04
CA THR A 372 20.65 -16.54 -10.59
C THR A 372 21.55 -17.70 -10.18
N LEU A 373 21.19 -18.45 -9.12
CA LEU A 373 21.97 -19.60 -8.65
C LEU A 373 21.53 -20.93 -9.28
N SER A 374 20.36 -20.98 -9.91
CA SER A 374 19.85 -22.16 -10.62
C SER A 374 20.11 -22.03 -12.11
N ALA A 375 20.76 -23.03 -12.71
CA ALA A 375 21.11 -23.02 -14.13
C ALA A 375 19.88 -22.80 -15.05
N PRO A 376 18.77 -23.57 -14.93
CA PRO A 376 17.60 -23.37 -15.78
C PRO A 376 16.93 -22.00 -15.61
N LEU A 377 16.89 -21.46 -14.39
CA LEU A 377 16.24 -20.16 -14.13
C LEU A 377 17.12 -18.98 -14.55
N SER A 378 18.44 -19.09 -14.35
CA SER A 378 19.40 -18.05 -14.75
C SER A 378 19.38 -17.81 -16.26
N ALA A 379 19.10 -18.84 -17.07
CA ALA A 379 18.94 -18.72 -18.52
C ALA A 379 17.72 -17.90 -18.96
N LEU A 380 16.75 -17.68 -18.06
CA LEU A 380 15.56 -16.86 -18.31
C LEU A 380 15.75 -15.39 -17.89
N LEU A 381 16.85 -15.08 -17.19
CA LEU A 381 17.14 -13.74 -16.69
C LEU A 381 17.88 -12.88 -17.72
N PRO A 382 17.83 -11.54 -17.57
CA PRO A 382 18.78 -10.65 -18.21
C PRO A 382 20.24 -11.04 -17.95
N PRO A 383 21.21 -10.47 -18.71
CA PRO A 383 22.63 -10.74 -18.52
C PRO A 383 23.09 -10.55 -17.08
N ALA A 384 24.02 -11.39 -16.61
CA ALA A 384 24.47 -11.42 -15.22
C ALA A 384 24.91 -10.06 -14.67
N HIS A 385 25.64 -9.26 -15.46
CA HIS A 385 26.07 -7.92 -15.05
C HIS A 385 24.89 -6.97 -14.78
N GLN A 386 23.81 -7.08 -15.55
CA GLN A 386 22.60 -6.28 -15.35
C GLN A 386 21.88 -6.72 -14.08
N MET A 387 21.83 -8.03 -13.82
CA MET A 387 21.26 -8.57 -12.59
C MET A 387 22.05 -8.13 -11.35
N ASP A 388 23.39 -8.13 -11.42
CA ASP A 388 24.23 -7.66 -10.31
C ASP A 388 23.98 -6.18 -9.99
N VAL A 389 23.79 -5.33 -10.99
CA VAL A 389 23.44 -3.91 -10.80
C VAL A 389 22.07 -3.77 -10.13
N ILE A 390 21.03 -4.42 -10.68
CA ILE A 390 19.66 -4.36 -10.13
C ILE A 390 19.65 -4.81 -8.67
N ILE A 391 20.33 -5.92 -8.37
CA ILE A 391 20.38 -6.47 -7.02
C ILE A 391 21.16 -5.53 -6.08
N ALA A 392 22.31 -5.00 -6.50
CA ALA A 392 23.09 -4.08 -5.68
C ALA A 392 22.33 -2.78 -5.35
N GLU A 393 21.66 -2.18 -6.34
CA GLU A 393 20.81 -1.00 -6.15
C GLU A 393 19.65 -1.30 -5.19
N THR A 394 19.04 -2.49 -5.32
CA THR A 394 17.95 -2.94 -4.45
C THR A 394 18.41 -3.11 -3.00
N VAL A 395 19.57 -3.76 -2.78
CA VAL A 395 20.15 -3.91 -1.43
C VAL A 395 20.40 -2.53 -0.82
N ALA A 396 21.02 -1.62 -1.57
CA ALA A 396 21.30 -0.26 -1.10
C ALA A 396 20.02 0.53 -0.77
N GLU A 397 18.95 0.35 -1.53
CA GLU A 397 17.65 0.96 -1.26
C GLU A 397 17.06 0.47 0.08
N VAL A 398 16.96 -0.84 0.26
CA VAL A 398 16.35 -1.42 1.47
C VAL A 398 17.19 -1.10 2.72
N GLU A 399 18.52 -1.09 2.59
CA GLU A 399 19.43 -0.62 3.66
C GLU A 399 19.13 0.80 4.09
N ARG A 400 18.90 1.70 3.14
CA ARG A 400 18.55 3.10 3.43
C ARG A 400 17.26 3.19 4.26
N MET A 401 16.29 2.33 3.96
CA MET A 401 15.00 2.30 4.65
C MET A 401 15.03 1.61 6.03
N GLY A 402 16.11 0.89 6.36
CA GLY A 402 16.21 0.09 7.59
C GLY A 402 16.11 0.89 8.90
N HIS A 403 16.29 2.20 8.86
CA HIS A 403 16.10 3.06 10.03
C HIS A 403 14.63 3.38 10.33
N LEU A 404 13.75 3.23 9.34
CA LEU A 404 12.34 3.60 9.48
C LEU A 404 11.59 2.62 10.38
N ALA A 405 11.84 1.31 10.27
CA ALA A 405 11.17 0.30 11.08
C ALA A 405 12.06 -0.93 11.34
N PRO A 406 11.89 -1.62 12.50
CA PRO A 406 12.63 -2.84 12.81
C PRO A 406 12.50 -3.94 11.75
N SER A 407 11.32 -4.12 11.16
CA SER A 407 11.08 -5.06 10.06
C SER A 407 11.98 -4.74 8.86
N LEU A 408 12.01 -3.48 8.42
CA LEU A 408 12.84 -3.06 7.28
C LEU A 408 14.34 -3.19 7.57
N ARG A 409 14.77 -3.00 8.83
CA ARG A 409 16.15 -3.29 9.24
C ARG A 409 16.50 -4.76 9.04
N LEU A 410 15.62 -5.66 9.49
CA LEU A 410 15.82 -7.08 9.29
C LEU A 410 15.82 -7.43 7.79
N CYS A 411 14.92 -6.85 7.00
CA CYS A 411 14.91 -7.03 5.54
C CYS A 411 16.26 -6.67 4.92
N ALA A 412 16.84 -5.52 5.32
CA ALA A 412 18.14 -5.09 4.85
C ALA A 412 19.27 -6.06 5.25
N GLU A 413 19.26 -6.55 6.50
CA GLU A 413 20.24 -7.53 6.98
C GLU A 413 20.16 -8.85 6.19
N ILE A 414 18.94 -9.37 5.98
CA ILE A 414 18.71 -10.59 5.20
C ILE A 414 19.17 -10.43 3.75
N LEU A 415 18.84 -9.31 3.10
CA LEU A 415 19.24 -9.06 1.71
C LEU A 415 20.75 -8.94 1.57
N ARG A 416 21.41 -8.23 2.50
CA ARG A 416 22.86 -8.11 2.50
C ARG A 416 23.53 -9.48 2.65
N GLU A 417 23.07 -10.29 3.58
CA GLU A 417 23.60 -11.64 3.80
C GLU A 417 23.34 -12.55 2.59
N ALA A 418 22.13 -12.50 2.03
CA ALA A 418 21.76 -13.27 0.84
C ALA A 418 22.64 -12.90 -0.36
N GLU A 419 22.89 -11.61 -0.58
CA GLU A 419 23.76 -11.13 -1.68
C GLU A 419 25.21 -11.59 -1.48
N GLN A 420 25.75 -11.46 -0.26
CA GLN A 420 27.10 -11.96 0.05
C GLN A 420 27.21 -13.46 -0.24
N ARG A 421 26.23 -14.25 0.19
CA ARG A 421 26.18 -15.70 -0.07
C ARG A 421 26.09 -16.01 -1.57
N ARG A 422 25.24 -15.29 -2.30
CA ARG A 422 25.09 -15.44 -3.76
C ARG A 422 26.40 -15.19 -4.49
N GLN A 423 27.09 -14.10 -4.17
CA GLN A 423 28.40 -13.76 -4.76
C GLN A 423 29.46 -14.82 -4.48
N MET A 424 29.47 -15.41 -3.28
CA MET A 424 30.38 -16.51 -2.95
C MET A 424 30.08 -17.77 -3.75
N LEU A 425 28.81 -18.11 -3.96
CA LEU A 425 28.40 -19.30 -4.70
C LEU A 425 28.68 -19.18 -6.20
N ILE A 426 28.43 -18.00 -6.80
CA ILE A 426 28.72 -17.74 -8.22
C ILE A 426 30.23 -17.84 -8.52
N LYS A 427 31.09 -17.41 -7.59
CA LYS A 427 32.55 -17.42 -7.75
C LYS A 427 33.19 -18.79 -7.52
N ARG A 428 32.46 -19.77 -6.97
CA ARG A 428 33.00 -21.13 -6.81
C ARG A 428 33.06 -21.81 -8.17
N PRO A 429 34.22 -22.32 -8.62
CA PRO A 429 34.27 -23.12 -9.83
C PRO A 429 33.37 -24.35 -9.64
N GLN A 430 32.42 -24.55 -10.56
CA GLN A 430 31.64 -25.78 -10.63
C GLN A 430 32.64 -26.93 -10.80
N ARG A 431 32.75 -27.78 -9.77
CA ARG A 431 33.61 -28.96 -9.77
C ARG A 431 32.89 -30.15 -10.37
#